data_AF-A6UAH3-F1
#
_entry.id   AF-A6UAH3-F1
#
_cell.length_a   1.000
_cell.length_b   1.000
_cell.length_c   1.000
_cell.angle_alpha   90.00
_cell.angle_beta   90.00
_cell.angle_gamma   90.00
#
_symmetry.space_group_name_H-M   'P 1'
#
loop_
_entity.id
_entity.type
_entity.pdbx_description
1 polymer ?
#
loop_
_entity_poly.entity_id
_entity_poly.type
_entity_poly.pdbx_seq_one_letter_code
_entity_poly.pdbx_strand_id
1 'polypeptide(L)'
;MLPNDPETIRAAFLRWTRGDGAAAEFVAEIAAIARLADDIVDEEENRQRNVCWLLVRTLTRLPQNSFFIEHAAVLAPVINNVIVQWQLSDEWRSARDPVKRQFGFVMREAVGSIVTAVAAIAGGYDHAKATTEDFFDLCHAGSGETVEDWIKD
;
A
#
# COMPACT_ATOMS: atom_id res chain seq x y z
N MET A 1 3.00 1.83 -8.67
CA MET A 1 3.15 3.19 -8.05
C MET A 1 1.92 4.03 -8.36
N LEU A 2 1.39 4.76 -7.37
CA LEU A 2 0.28 5.70 -7.63
C LEU A 2 0.73 6.83 -8.59
N PRO A 3 -0.16 7.37 -9.44
CA PRO A 3 0.15 8.52 -10.29
C PRO A 3 0.62 9.74 -9.49
N ASN A 4 1.33 10.67 -10.14
CA ASN A 4 1.78 11.90 -9.47
C ASN A 4 0.69 12.97 -9.35
N ASP A 5 -0.39 12.87 -10.12
CA ASP A 5 -1.49 13.85 -10.08
C ASP A 5 -2.35 13.71 -8.82
N PRO A 6 -2.34 14.69 -7.90
CA PRO A 6 -3.06 14.59 -6.63
C PRO A 6 -4.58 14.54 -6.79
N GLU A 7 -5.13 15.18 -7.83
CA GLU A 7 -6.58 15.19 -8.07
C GLU A 7 -7.07 13.80 -8.51
N THR A 8 -6.35 13.17 -9.44
CA THR A 8 -6.60 11.79 -9.86
C THR A 8 -6.54 10.82 -8.68
N ILE A 9 -5.51 10.92 -7.83
CA ILE A 9 -5.37 10.05 -6.65
C ILE A 9 -6.54 10.26 -5.67
N ARG A 10 -6.88 11.51 -5.35
CA ARG A 10 -7.98 11.82 -4.43
C ARG A 10 -9.31 11.29 -4.97
N ALA A 11 -9.56 11.45 -6.26
CA ALA A 11 -10.77 10.93 -6.91
C ALA A 11 -10.82 9.40 -6.86
N ALA A 12 -9.69 8.72 -7.05
CA ALA A 12 -9.58 7.27 -6.91
C ALA A 12 -9.90 6.81 -5.48
N PHE A 13 -9.30 7.43 -4.46
CA PHE A 13 -9.57 7.07 -3.06
C PHE A 13 -11.05 7.20 -2.72
N LEU A 14 -11.68 8.32 -3.07
CA LEU A 14 -13.12 8.51 -2.84
C LEU A 14 -13.98 7.48 -3.60
N ARG A 15 -13.59 7.10 -4.82
CA ARG A 15 -14.29 6.07 -5.59
C ARG A 15 -14.18 4.69 -4.91
N TRP A 16 -12.97 4.30 -4.49
CA TRP A 16 -12.70 3.03 -3.80
C TRP A 16 -13.43 2.91 -2.47
N THR A 17 -13.66 4.02 -1.80
CA THR A 17 -14.35 4.06 -0.51
C THR A 17 -15.82 4.46 -0.61
N ARG A 18 -16.40 4.46 -1.82
CA ARG A 18 -17.82 4.82 -2.06
C ARG A 18 -18.21 6.19 -1.51
N GLY A 19 -17.27 7.13 -1.50
CA GLY A 19 -17.46 8.49 -1.01
C GLY A 19 -17.25 8.65 0.49
N ASP A 20 -16.91 7.59 1.23
CA ASP A 20 -16.52 7.72 2.64
C ASP A 20 -15.19 8.48 2.74
N GLY A 21 -15.25 9.69 3.29
CA GLY A 21 -14.11 10.57 3.44
C GLY A 21 -13.09 10.07 4.47
N ALA A 22 -13.54 9.48 5.59
CA ALA A 22 -12.64 8.96 6.61
C ALA A 22 -11.88 7.72 6.09
N ALA A 23 -12.56 6.86 5.35
CA ALA A 23 -11.93 5.73 4.67
C ALA A 23 -10.94 6.21 3.60
N ALA A 24 -11.29 7.23 2.80
CA ALA A 24 -10.39 7.78 1.78
C ALA A 24 -9.14 8.41 2.41
N GLU A 25 -9.29 9.12 3.53
CA GLU A 25 -8.18 9.64 4.32
C GLU A 25 -7.30 8.53 4.89
N PHE A 26 -7.91 7.43 5.34
CA PHE A 26 -7.17 6.24 5.79
C PHE A 26 -6.31 5.66 4.65
N VAL A 27 -6.89 5.44 3.47
CA VAL A 27 -6.14 4.95 2.29
C VAL A 27 -5.02 5.92 1.91
N ALA A 28 -5.26 7.23 2.00
CA ALA A 28 -4.23 8.24 1.75
C ALA A 28 -3.07 8.18 2.75
N GLU A 29 -3.36 7.99 4.04
CA GLU A 29 -2.33 7.82 5.07
C GLU A 29 -1.52 6.54 4.85
N ILE A 30 -2.16 5.42 4.51
CA ILE A 30 -1.46 4.16 4.17
C ILE A 30 -0.55 4.35 2.95
N ALA A 31 -1.04 5.00 1.89
CA ALA A 31 -0.23 5.27 0.70
C ALA A 31 0.96 6.20 0.96
N ALA A 32 0.83 7.14 1.90
CA ALA A 32 1.91 8.01 2.32
C ALA A 32 2.92 7.30 3.24
N ILE A 33 2.44 6.42 4.11
CA ILE A 33 3.28 5.57 4.98
C ILE A 33 4.12 4.62 4.13
N ALA A 34 3.52 3.95 3.14
CA ALA A 34 4.22 3.05 2.24
C ALA A 34 5.35 3.76 1.48
N ARG A 35 5.05 4.93 0.87
CA ARG A 35 6.06 5.76 0.21
C ARG A 35 7.19 6.19 1.14
N LEU A 36 6.88 6.62 2.36
CA LEU A 36 7.92 6.96 3.33
C LEU A 36 8.78 5.76 3.72
N ALA A 37 8.20 4.56 3.80
CA ALA A 37 8.96 3.35 4.10
C ALA A 37 9.96 3.04 2.97
N ASP A 38 9.52 3.12 1.71
CA ASP A 38 10.40 2.97 0.54
C ASP A 38 11.49 4.06 0.53
N ASP A 39 11.12 5.35 0.67
CA ASP A 39 12.08 6.47 0.71
C ASP A 39 13.13 6.31 1.83
N ILE A 40 12.80 5.70 2.97
CA ILE A 40 13.76 5.45 4.06
C ILE A 40 14.80 4.40 3.69
N VAL A 41 14.38 3.37 2.95
CA VAL A 41 15.24 2.29 2.48
C VAL A 41 16.11 2.78 1.33
N ASP A 42 15.52 3.48 0.37
CA ASP A 42 16.17 3.84 -0.90
C ASP A 42 16.99 5.13 -0.82
N GLU A 43 16.64 6.08 0.07
CA GLU A 43 17.32 7.37 0.18
C GLU A 43 18.09 7.57 1.49
N GLU A 44 19.29 8.15 1.40
CA GLU A 44 20.11 8.48 2.59
C GLU A 44 19.88 9.90 3.10
N GLU A 45 19.72 10.87 2.19
CA GLU A 45 19.79 12.32 2.48
C GLU A 45 18.71 12.78 3.47
N ASN A 46 17.51 12.21 3.39
CA ASN A 46 16.35 12.62 4.19
C ASN A 46 15.92 11.57 5.23
N ARG A 47 16.73 10.53 5.48
CA ARG A 47 16.33 9.35 6.26
C ARG A 47 15.75 9.69 7.64
N GLN A 48 16.44 10.52 8.42
CA GLN A 48 15.97 10.92 9.76
C GLN A 48 14.62 11.66 9.70
N ARG A 49 14.48 12.58 8.73
CA ARG A 49 13.24 13.33 8.52
C ARG A 49 12.10 12.38 8.12
N ASN A 50 12.35 11.43 7.24
CA ASN A 50 11.35 10.47 6.77
C ASN A 50 10.92 9.52 7.91
N VAL A 51 11.85 9.06 8.75
CA VAL A 51 11.52 8.30 9.98
C VAL A 51 10.62 9.11 10.91
N CYS A 52 10.91 10.39 11.14
CA CYS A 52 10.04 11.25 11.96
C CYS A 52 8.63 11.36 11.37
N TRP A 53 8.52 11.52 10.04
CA TRP A 53 7.21 11.57 9.37
C TRP A 53 6.47 10.24 9.41
N LEU A 54 7.17 9.12 9.27
CA LEU A 54 6.61 7.79 9.44
C LEU A 54 5.98 7.65 10.83
N LEU A 55 6.74 7.99 11.88
CA LEU A 55 6.27 7.93 13.28
C LEU A 55 5.07 8.85 13.53
N VAL A 56 5.08 10.08 13.01
CA VAL A 56 3.94 11.00 13.13
C VAL A 56 2.69 10.38 12.49
N ARG A 57 2.80 9.86 11.26
CA ARG A 57 1.64 9.28 10.58
C ARG A 57 1.11 8.05 11.32
N THR A 58 1.98 7.13 11.74
CA THR A 58 1.56 5.87 12.36
C THR A 58 1.10 6.02 13.81
N LEU A 59 1.71 6.92 14.59
CA LEU A 59 1.46 7.03 16.03
C LEU A 59 0.52 8.18 16.41
N THR A 60 0.37 9.20 15.57
CA THR A 60 -0.44 10.38 15.93
C THR A 60 -1.58 10.67 14.96
N ARG A 61 -1.48 10.31 13.68
CA ARG A 61 -2.55 10.54 12.70
C ARG A 61 -3.46 9.33 12.48
N LEU A 62 -2.87 8.19 12.12
CA LEU A 62 -3.63 6.97 11.83
C LEU A 62 -4.54 6.57 13.00
N PRO A 63 -4.11 6.64 14.28
CA PRO A 63 -4.97 6.29 15.42
C PRO A 63 -6.13 7.27 15.66
N GLN A 64 -6.15 8.43 14.99
CA GLN A 64 -7.23 9.43 15.08
C GLN A 64 -8.26 9.29 13.95
N ASN A 65 -7.97 8.50 12.92
CA ASN A 65 -8.89 8.29 11.80
C ASN A 65 -10.09 7.44 12.26
N SER A 66 -11.31 7.97 12.11
CA SER A 66 -12.53 7.31 12.61
C SER A 66 -12.81 5.96 11.93
N PHE A 67 -12.53 5.85 10.63
CA PHE A 67 -12.68 4.60 9.89
C PHE A 67 -11.71 3.52 10.40
N PHE A 68 -10.46 3.89 10.67
CA PHE A 68 -9.49 2.97 11.26
C PHE A 68 -9.88 2.55 12.68
N ILE A 69 -10.34 3.49 13.52
CA ILE A 69 -10.81 3.18 14.88
C ILE A 69 -11.95 2.15 14.84
N GLU A 70 -12.93 2.36 13.96
CA GLU A 70 -14.09 1.48 13.83
C GLU A 70 -13.71 0.08 13.32
N HIS A 71 -12.76 -0.01 12.38
CA HIS A 71 -12.43 -1.26 11.69
C HIS A 71 -11.05 -1.83 12.05
N ALA A 72 -10.42 -1.35 13.13
CA ALA A 72 -9.07 -1.75 13.53
C ALA A 72 -8.92 -3.27 13.69
N ALA A 73 -9.94 -3.95 14.22
CA ALA A 73 -9.93 -5.40 14.40
C ALA A 73 -9.82 -6.18 13.08
N VAL A 74 -10.29 -5.59 11.97
CA VAL A 74 -10.21 -6.17 10.62
C VAL A 74 -8.94 -5.69 9.91
N LEU A 75 -8.62 -4.41 10.01
CA LEU A 75 -7.54 -3.77 9.25
C LEU A 75 -6.14 -4.07 9.83
N ALA A 76 -5.98 -4.11 11.16
CA ALA A 76 -4.66 -4.30 11.78
C ALA A 76 -4.01 -5.64 11.41
N PRO A 77 -4.72 -6.79 11.38
CA PRO A 77 -4.14 -8.05 10.89
C PRO A 77 -3.72 -7.98 9.41
N VAL A 78 -4.51 -7.30 8.56
CA VAL A 78 -4.18 -7.12 7.12
C VAL A 78 -2.92 -6.28 6.96
N ILE A 79 -2.82 -5.16 7.69
CA ILE A 79 -1.63 -4.29 7.70
C ILE A 79 -0.40 -5.10 8.16
N ASN A 80 -0.51 -5.86 9.24
CA ASN A 80 0.58 -6.68 9.74
C ASN A 80 1.04 -7.72 8.69
N ASN A 81 0.10 -8.39 8.02
CA ASN A 81 0.43 -9.32 6.94
C ASN A 81 1.17 -8.62 5.79
N VAL A 82 0.75 -7.42 5.38
CA VAL A 82 1.42 -6.63 4.33
C VAL A 82 2.85 -6.27 4.74
N ILE A 83 3.08 -5.83 5.97
CA ILE A 83 4.43 -5.48 6.47
C ILE A 83 5.37 -6.69 6.37
N VAL A 84 4.90 -7.86 6.82
CA VAL A 84 5.68 -9.10 6.75
C VAL A 84 5.97 -9.48 5.29
N GLN A 85 4.97 -9.40 4.40
CA GLN A 85 5.15 -9.73 2.99
C GLN A 85 6.09 -8.77 2.27
N TRP A 86 6.03 -7.48 2.57
CA TRP A 86 6.94 -6.49 2.01
C TRP A 86 8.39 -6.77 2.42
N GLN A 87 8.66 -7.01 3.71
CA GLN A 87 10.00 -7.39 4.16
C GLN A 87 10.49 -8.68 3.48
N LEU A 88 9.65 -9.71 3.44
CA LEU A 88 10.00 -10.98 2.79
C LEU A 88 10.25 -10.82 1.29
N SER A 89 9.53 -9.91 0.62
CA SER A 89 9.73 -9.65 -0.80
C SER A 89 11.16 -9.19 -1.08
N ASP A 90 11.69 -8.30 -0.25
CA ASP A 90 13.06 -7.80 -0.39
C ASP A 90 14.09 -8.90 -0.09
N GLU A 91 13.91 -9.63 1.02
CA GLU A 91 14.76 -10.79 1.35
C GLU A 91 14.77 -11.85 0.24
N TRP A 92 13.63 -12.06 -0.43
CA TRP A 92 13.48 -13.06 -1.48
C TRP A 92 13.98 -12.60 -2.85
N ARG A 93 14.12 -11.29 -3.09
CA ARG A 93 14.71 -10.73 -4.31
C ARG A 93 16.10 -11.33 -4.59
N SER A 94 16.92 -11.43 -3.55
CA SER A 94 18.29 -11.95 -3.61
C SER A 94 18.40 -13.47 -3.43
N ALA A 95 17.28 -14.18 -3.28
CA ALA A 95 17.28 -15.62 -3.04
C ALA A 95 17.79 -16.41 -4.26
N ARG A 96 18.61 -17.44 -4.01
CA ARG A 96 19.05 -18.37 -5.07
C ARG A 96 17.88 -19.13 -5.72
N ASP A 97 16.83 -19.39 -4.93
CA ASP A 97 15.63 -20.10 -5.36
C ASP A 97 14.80 -19.22 -6.33
N PRO A 98 14.61 -19.63 -7.60
CA PRO A 98 13.81 -18.87 -8.56
C PRO A 98 12.32 -18.76 -8.15
N VAL A 99 11.77 -19.73 -7.43
CA VAL A 99 10.38 -19.69 -6.98
C VAL A 99 10.20 -18.60 -5.94
N LYS A 100 11.13 -18.49 -4.98
CA LYS A 100 11.12 -17.38 -4.00
C LYS A 100 11.17 -16.03 -4.67
N ARG A 101 12.00 -15.85 -5.70
CA ARG A 101 12.07 -14.58 -6.44
C ARG A 101 10.75 -14.23 -7.12
N GLN A 102 10.08 -15.20 -7.76
CA GLN A 102 8.75 -14.97 -8.35
C GLN A 102 7.71 -14.58 -7.31
N PHE A 103 7.65 -15.29 -6.17
CA PHE A 103 6.71 -14.92 -5.11
C PHE A 103 7.08 -13.61 -4.42
N GLY A 104 8.37 -13.28 -4.29
CA GLY A 104 8.83 -11.99 -3.77
C GLY A 104 8.31 -10.85 -4.63
N PHE A 105 8.41 -10.97 -5.95
CA PHE A 105 7.85 -10.00 -6.89
C PHE A 105 6.35 -9.79 -6.70
N VAL A 106 5.58 -10.85 -6.40
CA VAL A 106 4.15 -10.72 -6.09
C VAL A 106 3.90 -10.11 -4.71
N MET A 107 4.69 -10.52 -3.71
CA MET A 107 4.52 -10.08 -2.31
C MET A 107 4.80 -8.58 -2.11
N ARG A 108 5.66 -7.97 -2.94
CA ARG A 108 5.90 -6.52 -2.87
C ARG A 108 4.63 -5.70 -3.14
N GLU A 109 3.69 -6.24 -3.91
CA GLU A 109 2.40 -5.61 -4.25
C GLU A 109 1.34 -5.78 -3.14
N ALA A 110 1.69 -6.42 -2.02
CA ALA A 110 0.75 -6.79 -0.96
C ALA A 110 -0.03 -5.58 -0.39
N VAL A 111 0.50 -4.35 -0.49
CA VAL A 111 -0.18 -3.13 -0.03
C VAL A 111 -1.57 -2.95 -0.65
N GLY A 112 -1.79 -3.44 -1.88
CA GLY A 112 -3.11 -3.45 -2.53
C GLY A 112 -4.18 -4.25 -1.78
N SER A 113 -3.76 -5.19 -0.93
CA SER A 113 -4.67 -5.96 -0.06
C SER A 113 -5.33 -5.09 1.01
N ILE A 114 -4.68 -4.00 1.44
CA ILE A 114 -5.28 -3.03 2.37
C ILE A 114 -6.41 -2.28 1.67
N VAL A 115 -6.18 -1.81 0.43
CA VAL A 115 -7.22 -1.16 -0.39
C VAL A 115 -8.39 -2.10 -0.64
N THR A 116 -8.11 -3.37 -0.94
CA THR A 116 -9.12 -4.43 -1.10
C THR A 116 -9.97 -4.60 0.17
N ALA A 117 -9.34 -4.65 1.34
CA ALA A 117 -10.05 -4.76 2.62
C ALA A 117 -10.92 -3.53 2.92
N VAL A 118 -10.41 -2.32 2.66
CA VAL A 118 -11.17 -1.07 2.81
C VAL A 118 -12.40 -1.08 1.89
N ALA A 119 -12.23 -1.46 0.64
CA ALA A 119 -13.31 -1.54 -0.33
C ALA A 119 -14.36 -2.59 0.07
N ALA A 120 -13.93 -3.73 0.63
CA ALA A 120 -14.85 -4.74 1.15
C ALA A 120 -15.69 -4.22 2.33
N ILE A 121 -15.09 -3.44 3.23
CA ILE A 121 -15.81 -2.78 4.32
C ILE A 121 -16.80 -1.76 3.78
N ALA A 122 -16.38 -0.91 2.83
CA ALA A 122 -17.21 0.16 2.30
C ALA A 122 -18.38 -0.34 1.43
N GLY A 123 -18.18 -1.41 0.65
CA GLY A 123 -19.10 -1.80 -0.42
C GLY A 123 -19.35 -3.30 -0.60
N GLY A 124 -18.78 -4.15 0.25
CA GLY A 124 -18.90 -5.60 0.14
C GLY A 124 -18.00 -6.22 -0.94
N TYR A 125 -18.16 -7.53 -1.14
CA TYR A 125 -17.28 -8.37 -1.95
C TYR A 125 -17.12 -7.88 -3.41
N ASP A 126 -18.21 -7.63 -4.11
CA ASP A 126 -18.15 -7.24 -5.53
C ASP A 126 -17.47 -5.88 -5.72
N HIS A 127 -17.73 -4.94 -4.80
CA HIS A 127 -17.06 -3.64 -4.81
C HIS A 127 -15.57 -3.76 -4.52
N ALA A 128 -15.19 -4.64 -3.59
CA ALA A 128 -13.79 -4.94 -3.31
C ALA A 128 -13.07 -5.46 -4.55
N LYS A 129 -13.66 -6.47 -5.22
CA LYS A 129 -13.09 -7.06 -6.44
C LYS A 129 -12.88 -6.02 -7.54
N ALA A 130 -13.89 -5.22 -7.85
CA ALA A 130 -13.80 -4.18 -8.88
C ALA A 130 -12.78 -3.09 -8.49
N THR A 131 -12.71 -2.74 -7.21
CA THR A 131 -11.74 -1.78 -6.68
C THR A 131 -10.31 -2.30 -6.76
N THR A 132 -10.07 -3.59 -6.50
CA THR A 132 -8.73 -4.18 -6.61
C THR A 132 -8.23 -4.15 -8.05
N GLU A 133 -9.10 -4.42 -9.02
CA GLU A 133 -8.78 -4.33 -10.46
C GLU A 133 -8.43 -2.89 -10.86
N ASP A 134 -9.27 -1.93 -10.49
CA ASP A 134 -9.03 -0.50 -10.73
C ASP A 134 -7.79 0.05 -10.00
N PHE A 135 -7.49 -0.43 -8.79
CA PHE A 135 -6.25 -0.12 -8.07
C PHE A 135 -5.02 -0.62 -8.83
N PHE A 136 -5.07 -1.87 -9.31
CA PHE A 136 -3.97 -2.45 -10.07
C PHE A 136 -3.70 -1.64 -11.33
N ASP A 137 -4.74 -1.38 -12.13
CA ASP A 137 -4.64 -0.61 -13.36
C ASP A 137 -4.09 0.80 -13.11
N LEU A 138 -4.57 1.49 -12.07
CA LEU A 138 -4.09 2.83 -11.73
C LEU A 138 -2.61 2.83 -11.33
N CYS A 139 -2.18 1.83 -10.56
CA CYS A 139 -0.80 1.71 -10.08
C CYS A 139 0.19 1.26 -11.16
N HIS A 140 -0.29 0.62 -12.22
CA HIS A 140 0.53 -0.03 -13.26
C HIS A 140 0.31 0.54 -14.67
N ALA A 141 -0.54 1.56 -14.85
CA ALA A 141 -0.82 2.18 -16.14
C ALA A 141 0.43 2.63 -16.93
N GLY A 142 1.57 2.84 -16.24
CA GLY A 142 2.86 3.17 -16.85
C GLY A 142 4.01 2.22 -16.51
N SER A 143 3.73 1.08 -15.85
CA SER A 143 4.76 0.11 -15.45
C SER A 143 4.69 -1.15 -16.31
N GLY A 144 5.81 -1.51 -16.93
CA GLY A 144 6.02 -2.78 -17.61
C GLY A 144 7.10 -3.63 -16.94
N GLU A 145 7.45 -3.32 -15.68
CA GLU A 145 8.51 -4.00 -14.95
C GLU A 145 8.22 -5.50 -14.85
N THR A 146 9.20 -6.31 -15.23
CA THR A 146 9.12 -7.76 -15.13
C THR A 146 9.84 -8.26 -13.87
N VAL A 147 9.61 -9.52 -13.52
CA VAL A 147 10.36 -10.19 -12.44
C VAL A 147 11.86 -10.14 -12.75
N GLU A 148 12.25 -10.30 -14.01
CA GLU A 148 13.64 -10.25 -14.46
C GLU A 148 14.28 -8.87 -14.35
N ASP A 149 13.50 -7.79 -14.45
CA ASP A 149 13.98 -6.43 -14.25
C ASP A 149 14.20 -6.16 -12.76
N TRP A 150 13.18 -6.48 -11.94
CA TRP A 150 13.23 -6.31 -10.49
C TRP A 150 14.37 -7.07 -9.80
N ILE A 151 14.76 -8.25 -10.30
CA ILE A 151 15.89 -9.01 -9.73
C ILE A 151 17.24 -8.31 -9.95
N LYS A 152 17.36 -7.48 -11.00
CA LYS A 152 18.62 -6.81 -11.37
C LYS A 152 18.84 -5.50 -10.63
N ASP A 153 17.75 -4.88 -10.18
CA ASP A 153 17.72 -3.62 -9.41
C ASP A 153 18.02 -3.86 -7.92
#